data_AF-A0A438FZH4-F1
#
_entry.id   AF-A0A438FZH4-F1
#
_cell.length_a   1.000
_cell.length_b   1.000
_cell.length_c   1.000
_cell.angle_alpha   90.00
_cell.angle_beta   90.00
_cell.angle_gamma   90.00
#
_symmetry.space_group_name_H-M   'P 1'
#
loop_
_entity.id
_entity.type
_entity.pdbx_description
1 polymer ?
#
loop_
_entity_poly.entity_id
_entity_poly.type
_entity_poly.pdbx_seq_one_letter_code
_entity_poly.pdbx_strand_id
1 'polypeptide(L)'
;MDCAIERSKIQVLYDACDAVFSQKELPTFQQIQWLKNLLGGTFPLHDHPNMTVLSKLLYGSVHVKAYDWVKAENSSCRTIGLAGIVTNSIFNAPREPSILFPRSGGNIHSFTALTPCAILDVLAPPYSEEFGRPSTYFNDMPIPTLPGYVILEERDLPDDLVVTRAPYLGPSVVAAGDELMTCS
;
A
#
# COMPACT_ATOMS: atom_id res chain seq x y z
N MET A 1 26.82 -13.41 -25.17
CA MET A 1 27.16 -12.80 -23.87
C MET A 1 26.39 -11.50 -23.81
N ASP A 2 25.12 -11.60 -23.41
CA ASP A 2 24.25 -10.42 -23.32
C ASP A 2 24.50 -9.77 -21.98
N CYS A 3 25.38 -8.77 -21.98
CA CYS A 3 25.51 -7.84 -20.89
C CYS A 3 24.31 -6.90 -20.96
N ALA A 4 23.20 -7.29 -20.32
CA ALA A 4 22.10 -6.37 -20.10
C ALA A 4 22.64 -5.20 -19.26
N ILE A 5 22.84 -4.06 -19.92
CA ILE A 5 23.25 -2.82 -19.27
C ILE A 5 22.15 -2.49 -18.26
N GLU A 6 22.49 -2.58 -16.97
CA GLU A 6 21.62 -2.22 -15.87
C GLU A 6 21.29 -0.73 -16.00
N ARG A 7 20.07 -0.41 -16.45
CA ARG A 7 19.64 0.97 -16.67
C ARG A 7 19.51 1.66 -15.32
N SER A 8 20.10 2.86 -15.20
CA SER A 8 19.91 3.68 -14.01
C SER A 8 18.43 4.09 -13.89
N LYS A 9 17.95 4.33 -12.66
CA LYS A 9 16.57 4.83 -12.42
C LYS A 9 16.27 6.12 -13.20
N ILE A 10 17.29 6.96 -13.42
CA ILE A 10 17.19 8.19 -14.20
C ILE A 10 16.96 7.87 -15.69
N GLN A 11 17.68 6.91 -16.25
CA GLN A 11 17.50 6.52 -17.65
C GLN A 11 16.13 5.88 -17.88
N VAL A 12 15.69 5.02 -16.95
CA VAL A 12 14.36 4.41 -17.00
C VAL A 12 13.27 5.47 -16.98
N LEU A 13 13.41 6.49 -16.12
CA LEU A 13 12.47 7.59 -16.05
C LEU A 13 12.47 8.42 -17.35
N TYR A 14 13.65 8.74 -17.87
CA TYR A 14 13.80 9.48 -19.12
C TYR A 14 13.10 8.76 -20.28
N ASP A 15 13.39 7.47 -20.47
CA ASP A 15 12.83 6.65 -21.55
C ASP A 15 11.30 6.56 -21.43
N ALA A 16 10.78 6.43 -20.21
CA ALA A 16 9.35 6.38 -19.96
C ALA A 16 8.66 7.72 -20.25
N CYS A 17 9.25 8.83 -19.80
CA CYS A 17 8.77 10.16 -20.12
C CYS A 17 8.77 10.40 -21.63
N ASP A 18 9.86 10.07 -22.33
CA ASP A 18 9.96 10.18 -23.78
C ASP A 18 8.87 9.35 -24.48
N ALA A 19 8.68 8.10 -24.06
CA ALA A 19 7.66 7.22 -24.64
C ALA A 19 6.23 7.77 -24.50
N VAL A 20 5.92 8.49 -23.43
CA VAL A 20 4.58 9.06 -23.19
C VAL A 20 4.41 10.43 -23.84
N PHE A 21 5.42 11.30 -23.75
CA PHE A 21 5.30 12.71 -24.15
C PHE A 21 5.77 12.99 -25.59
N SER A 22 6.48 12.06 -26.25
CA SER A 22 6.90 12.21 -27.65
C SER A 22 5.83 11.76 -28.66
N GLN A 23 4.64 11.39 -28.17
CA GLN A 23 3.49 11.04 -29.01
C GLN A 23 2.86 12.31 -29.62
N LYS A 24 2.20 12.17 -30.78
CA LYS A 24 1.48 13.30 -31.44
C LYS A 24 0.22 13.73 -30.68
N GLU A 25 -0.40 12.80 -29.96
CA GLU A 25 -1.61 13.02 -29.18
C GLU A 25 -1.27 13.28 -27.72
N LEU A 26 -2.19 13.92 -26.99
CA LEU A 26 -2.01 14.13 -25.56
C LEU A 26 -1.98 12.80 -24.81
N PRO A 27 -1.15 12.67 -23.75
CA PRO A 27 -1.12 11.46 -22.93
C PRO A 27 -2.49 11.09 -22.37
N THR A 28 -2.82 9.80 -22.43
CA THR A 28 -4.02 9.27 -21.80
C THR A 28 -3.89 9.27 -20.28
N PHE A 29 -5.02 9.21 -19.58
CA PHE A 29 -5.03 9.07 -18.12
C PHE A 29 -4.25 7.83 -17.65
N GLN A 30 -4.34 6.71 -18.38
CA GLN A 30 -3.59 5.50 -18.07
C GLN A 30 -2.08 5.70 -18.24
N GLN A 31 -1.63 6.39 -19.29
CA GLN A 31 -0.21 6.68 -19.50
C GLN A 31 0.36 7.62 -18.41
N ILE A 32 -0.41 8.63 -17.99
CA ILE A 32 -0.03 9.53 -16.90
C ILE A 32 0.05 8.76 -15.57
N GLN A 33 -0.90 7.87 -15.31
CA GLN A 33 -0.91 7.05 -14.10
C GLN A 33 0.25 6.06 -14.07
N TRP A 34 0.61 5.49 -15.22
CA TRP A 34 1.79 4.63 -15.37
C TRP A 34 3.09 5.39 -15.06
N LEU A 35 3.29 6.59 -15.61
CA LEU A 35 4.46 7.43 -15.29
C LEU A 35 4.53 7.77 -13.80
N LYS A 36 3.38 8.07 -13.18
CA LYS A 36 3.31 8.36 -11.74
C LYS A 36 3.76 7.14 -10.91
N ASN A 37 3.34 5.93 -11.28
CA ASN A 37 3.75 4.70 -10.60
C ASN A 37 5.23 4.38 -10.82
N LEU A 38 5.79 4.75 -11.97
CA LEU A 38 7.23 4.60 -12.23
C LEU A 38 8.08 5.52 -11.35
N LEU A 39 7.58 6.72 -11.05
CA LEU A 39 8.24 7.74 -10.23
C LEU A 39 8.21 7.43 -8.73
N GLY A 40 7.22 6.68 -8.25
CA GLY A 40 7.05 6.36 -6.85
C GLY A 40 6.38 5.01 -6.65
N GLY A 41 7.01 4.13 -5.87
CA GLY A 41 6.46 2.83 -5.53
C GLY A 41 5.12 2.99 -4.80
N THR A 42 4.12 2.25 -5.28
CA THR A 42 2.82 2.17 -4.61
C THR A 42 2.66 0.78 -3.99
N PHE A 43 2.45 0.74 -2.68
CA PHE A 43 1.87 -0.42 -2.04
C PHE A 43 0.35 -0.34 -2.26
N PRO A 44 -0.22 -1.23 -3.07
CA PRO A 44 -1.59 -1.09 -3.57
C PRO A 44 -2.63 -1.17 -2.46
N LEU A 45 -3.88 -0.82 -2.79
CA LEU A 45 -5.00 -0.96 -1.87
C LEU A 45 -5.13 -2.41 -1.43
N HIS A 46 -5.06 -2.62 -0.12
CA HIS A 46 -5.17 -3.93 0.51
C HIS A 46 -5.84 -3.81 1.87
N ASP A 47 -6.42 -4.91 2.37
CA ASP A 47 -7.07 -4.98 3.68
C ASP A 47 -6.22 -5.69 4.74
N HIS A 48 -6.66 -5.56 6.00
CA HIS A 48 -6.06 -6.18 7.18
C HIS A 48 -7.15 -6.96 7.96
N PRO A 49 -7.54 -8.17 7.51
CA PRO A 49 -8.71 -8.86 8.04
C PRO A 49 -8.54 -9.29 9.49
N ASN A 50 -9.42 -8.80 10.37
CA ASN A 50 -9.40 -9.08 11.82
C ASN A 50 -8.13 -8.59 12.53
N MET A 51 -7.48 -7.55 12.00
CA MET A 51 -6.23 -7.03 12.53
C MET A 51 -6.37 -5.60 13.03
N THR A 52 -5.59 -5.27 14.05
CA THR A 52 -5.29 -3.90 14.46
C THR A 52 -3.87 -3.60 14.01
N VAL A 53 -3.65 -2.47 13.34
CA VAL A 53 -2.32 -2.08 12.85
C VAL A 53 -2.00 -0.68 13.33
N LEU A 54 -0.83 -0.55 13.95
CA LEU A 54 -0.23 0.73 14.28
C LEU A 54 0.84 1.05 13.24
N SER A 55 0.68 2.17 12.55
CA SER A 55 1.56 2.60 11.45
C SER A 55 2.22 3.94 11.80
N LYS A 56 3.54 4.03 11.67
CA LYS A 56 4.29 5.28 11.87
C LYS A 56 5.17 5.59 10.67
N LEU A 57 4.98 6.78 10.08
CA LEU A 57 5.88 7.33 9.07
C LEU A 57 7.15 7.83 9.76
N LEU A 58 8.28 7.14 9.54
CA LEU A 58 9.56 7.45 10.17
C LEU A 58 10.28 8.62 9.49
N TYR A 59 10.25 8.65 8.15
CA TYR A 59 10.78 9.75 7.34
C TYR A 59 10.10 9.81 5.96
N GLY A 60 10.26 10.96 5.29
CA GLY A 60 9.77 11.17 3.93
C GLY A 60 8.30 11.58 3.84
N SER A 61 7.75 11.47 2.64
CA SER A 61 6.37 11.84 2.30
C SER A 61 5.68 10.72 1.53
N VAL A 62 4.45 10.41 1.92
CA VAL A 62 3.63 9.36 1.33
C VAL A 62 2.20 9.87 1.13
N HIS A 63 1.60 9.58 -0.02
CA HIS A 63 0.17 9.76 -0.23
C HIS A 63 -0.55 8.51 0.28
N VAL A 64 -1.46 8.70 1.24
CA VAL A 64 -2.26 7.63 1.83
C VAL A 64 -3.69 7.75 1.35
N LYS A 65 -4.23 6.66 0.81
CA LYS A 65 -5.67 6.46 0.68
C LYS A 65 -6.09 5.39 1.68
N ALA A 66 -7.18 5.61 2.40
CA ALA A 66 -7.70 4.66 3.37
C ALA A 66 -9.23 4.69 3.41
N TYR A 67 -9.83 3.52 3.58
CA TYR A 67 -11.26 3.27 3.46
C TYR A 67 -11.72 2.27 4.52
N ASP A 68 -13.00 2.39 4.89
CA ASP A 68 -13.71 1.38 5.67
C ASP A 68 -14.99 0.97 4.92
N TRP A 69 -15.32 -0.32 4.98
CA TRP A 69 -16.55 -0.83 4.37
C TRP A 69 -17.80 -0.20 5.00
N VAL A 70 -18.69 0.32 4.16
CA VAL A 70 -20.07 0.67 4.56
C VAL A 70 -20.96 -0.55 4.36
N LYS A 71 -20.84 -1.15 3.19
CA LYS A 71 -21.52 -2.39 2.82
C LYS A 71 -20.66 -3.15 1.82
N ALA A 72 -20.22 -4.35 2.20
CA ALA A 72 -19.53 -5.28 1.33
C ALA A 72 -20.49 -6.38 0.87
N GLU A 73 -20.40 -6.77 -0.39
CA GLU A 73 -21.12 -7.90 -0.96
C GLU A 73 -20.09 -8.91 -1.46
N ASN A 74 -20.14 -10.11 -0.87
CA ASN A 74 -19.29 -11.21 -1.28
C ASN A 74 -20.04 -11.98 -2.37
N SER A 75 -19.72 -11.69 -3.64
CA SER A 75 -20.12 -12.58 -4.73
C SER A 75 -19.31 -13.88 -4.63
N SER A 76 -19.74 -14.94 -5.33
CA SER A 76 -19.05 -16.25 -5.27
C SER A 76 -17.60 -16.23 -5.78
N CYS A 77 -17.12 -15.12 -6.36
CA CYS A 77 -15.78 -15.02 -6.93
C CYS A 77 -14.98 -13.80 -6.43
N ARG A 78 -15.62 -12.66 -6.13
CA ARG A 78 -14.95 -11.42 -5.71
C ARG A 78 -15.80 -10.59 -4.76
N THR A 79 -15.15 -9.91 -3.84
CA THR A 79 -15.75 -8.91 -2.95
C THR A 79 -15.93 -7.60 -3.69
N ILE A 80 -17.15 -7.04 -3.67
CA ILE A 80 -17.42 -5.70 -4.20
C ILE A 80 -18.33 -4.96 -3.23
N GLY A 81 -18.14 -3.65 -3.06
CA GLY A 81 -19.00 -2.92 -2.13
C GLY A 81 -18.75 -1.43 -2.05
N LEU A 82 -19.61 -0.77 -1.29
CA LEU A 82 -19.49 0.64 -0.96
C LEU A 82 -18.55 0.81 0.24
N ALA A 83 -17.58 1.70 0.11
CA ALA A 83 -16.67 2.07 1.19
C ALA A 83 -16.65 3.59 1.39
N GLY A 84 -16.49 4.01 2.64
CA GLY A 84 -16.32 5.40 3.03
C GLY A 84 -14.84 5.78 3.02
N ILE A 85 -14.53 6.99 2.55
CA ILE A 85 -13.19 7.55 2.59
C ILE A 85 -12.87 7.94 4.04
N VAL A 86 -11.86 7.30 4.62
CA VAL A 86 -11.31 7.65 5.94
C VAL A 86 -10.19 8.67 5.76
N THR A 87 -9.37 8.49 4.73
CA THR A 87 -8.27 9.38 4.41
C THR A 87 -7.96 9.34 2.93
N ASN A 88 -7.65 10.51 2.36
CA ASN A 88 -7.08 10.66 1.03
C ASN A 88 -6.18 11.90 1.06
N SER A 89 -4.98 11.75 1.62
CA SER A 89 -4.14 12.91 1.93
C SER A 89 -2.65 12.55 1.99
N ILE A 90 -1.81 13.58 1.88
CA ILE A 90 -0.36 13.44 1.96
C ILE A 90 0.07 13.47 3.42
N PHE A 91 0.81 12.45 3.85
CA PHE A 91 1.47 12.41 5.14
C PHE A 91 2.94 12.76 4.98
N ASN A 92 3.45 13.63 5.85
CA ASN A 92 4.84 14.05 5.90
C ASN A 92 5.40 13.75 7.30
N ALA A 93 6.64 13.26 7.39
CA ALA A 93 7.33 13.12 8.66
C ALA A 93 7.88 14.48 9.16
N PRO A 94 7.96 14.72 10.49
CA PRO A 94 7.51 13.82 11.57
C PRO A 94 5.98 13.85 11.72
N ARG A 95 5.41 12.69 12.06
CA ARG A 95 3.97 12.53 12.31
C ARG A 95 3.73 11.55 13.46
N GLU A 96 2.65 11.77 14.19
CA GLU A 96 2.14 10.79 15.14
C GLU A 96 1.72 9.50 14.44
N PRO A 97 1.81 8.33 15.11
CA PRO A 97 1.31 7.09 14.56
C PRO A 97 -0.19 7.16 14.25
N SER A 98 -0.61 6.45 13.21
CA SER A 98 -2.02 6.13 12.96
C SER A 98 -2.33 4.72 13.43
N ILE A 99 -3.60 4.48 13.76
CA ILE A 99 -4.11 3.15 14.12
C ILE A 99 -5.32 2.82 13.26
N LEU A 100 -5.35 1.61 12.73
CA LEU A 100 -6.55 1.00 12.15
C LEU A 100 -7.01 -0.17 13.00
N PHE A 101 -8.29 -0.45 12.94
CA PHE A 101 -8.98 -1.55 13.60
C PHE A 101 -9.62 -2.47 12.54
N PRO A 102 -10.13 -3.65 12.92
CA PRO A 102 -10.72 -4.58 11.96
C PRO A 102 -11.86 -4.03 11.08
N ARG A 103 -12.57 -2.99 11.54
CA ARG A 103 -13.74 -2.41 10.85
C ARG A 103 -13.77 -0.88 10.86
N SER A 104 -12.68 -0.23 11.27
CA SER A 104 -12.66 1.24 11.37
C SER A 104 -11.23 1.78 11.36
N GLY A 105 -11.05 3.03 10.97
CA GLY A 105 -9.74 3.70 10.97
C GLY A 105 -8.97 3.49 9.67
N GLY A 106 -9.64 3.01 8.62
CA GLY A 106 -9.02 2.81 7.31
C GLY A 106 -8.39 1.44 7.18
N ASN A 107 -9.17 0.39 7.44
CA ASN A 107 -8.71 -1.00 7.35
C ASN A 107 -8.20 -1.35 5.95
N ILE A 108 -8.76 -0.72 4.91
CA ILE A 108 -8.34 -0.90 3.53
C ILE A 108 -7.54 0.33 3.13
N HIS A 109 -6.25 0.19 2.84
CA HIS A 109 -5.42 1.35 2.53
C HIS A 109 -4.34 1.09 1.49
N SER A 110 -3.81 2.17 0.93
CA SER A 110 -2.66 2.17 0.04
C SER A 110 -1.66 3.24 0.42
N PHE A 111 -0.41 3.00 0.06
CA PHE A 111 0.70 3.91 0.26
C PHE A 111 1.37 4.20 -1.07
N THR A 112 1.35 5.44 -1.54
CA THR A 112 2.11 5.87 -2.71
C THR A 112 3.24 6.78 -2.26
N ALA A 113 4.49 6.31 -2.37
CA ALA A 113 5.65 7.10 -2.00
C ALA A 113 5.77 8.35 -2.89
N LEU A 114 5.90 9.53 -2.28
CA LEU A 114 6.17 10.79 -2.99
C LEU A 114 7.66 11.17 -2.92
N THR A 115 8.34 10.71 -1.87
CA THR A 115 9.79 10.76 -1.70
C THR A 115 10.26 9.38 -1.23
N PRO A 116 11.58 9.10 -1.17
CA PRO A 116 12.05 8.01 -0.32
C PRO A 116 11.45 8.16 1.09
N CYS A 117 10.81 7.11 1.58
CA CYS A 117 10.11 7.09 2.85
C CYS A 117 10.25 5.74 3.53
N ALA A 118 10.06 5.70 4.86
CA ALA A 118 9.94 4.46 5.61
C ALA A 118 8.73 4.52 6.54
N ILE A 119 7.96 3.44 6.52
CA ILE A 119 6.79 3.23 7.39
C ILE A 119 7.12 2.04 8.29
N LEU A 120 6.88 2.21 9.59
CA LEU A 120 6.92 1.14 10.58
C LEU A 120 5.49 0.68 10.86
N ASP A 121 5.19 -0.58 10.57
CA ASP A 121 3.91 -1.21 10.90
C ASP A 121 4.09 -2.24 12.01
N VAL A 122 3.19 -2.20 13.00
CA VAL A 122 3.02 -3.22 14.03
C VAL A 122 1.65 -3.85 13.87
N LEU A 123 1.61 -5.14 13.53
CA LEU A 123 0.40 -5.86 13.15
C LEU A 123 -0.01 -6.82 14.28
N ALA A 124 -1.26 -6.70 14.75
CA ALA A 124 -1.80 -7.50 15.83
C ALA A 124 -3.20 -8.05 15.53
N PRO A 125 -3.36 -9.36 15.28
CA PRO A 125 -2.31 -10.35 14.96
C PRO A 125 -1.69 -10.08 13.56
N PRO A 126 -0.63 -10.80 13.14
CA PRO A 126 -0.16 -10.74 11.76
C PRO A 126 -1.09 -11.51 10.80
N TYR A 127 -0.89 -11.28 9.50
CA TYR A 127 -1.46 -12.07 8.41
C TYR A 127 -1.15 -13.56 8.58
N SER A 128 -2.08 -14.41 8.13
CA SER A 128 -1.92 -15.86 8.12
C SER A 128 -2.96 -16.50 7.22
N GLU A 129 -2.53 -17.21 6.18
CA GLU A 129 -3.45 -18.00 5.35
C GLU A 129 -4.12 -19.12 6.15
N GLU A 130 -3.35 -19.81 7.01
CA GLU A 130 -3.83 -20.90 7.87
C GLU A 130 -4.99 -20.48 8.77
N PHE A 131 -4.92 -19.27 9.33
CA PHE A 131 -5.97 -18.73 10.19
C PHE A 131 -6.95 -17.80 9.47
N GLY A 132 -7.06 -17.90 8.14
CA GLY A 132 -8.07 -17.18 7.35
C GLY A 132 -7.89 -15.66 7.34
N ARG A 133 -6.64 -15.20 7.40
CA ARG A 133 -6.24 -13.79 7.27
C ARG A 133 -5.22 -13.58 6.13
N PRO A 134 -5.51 -13.99 4.89
CA PRO A 134 -4.75 -13.51 3.73
C PRO A 134 -5.02 -12.01 3.53
N SER A 135 -4.11 -11.28 2.89
CA SER A 135 -4.42 -9.92 2.44
C SER A 135 -5.15 -9.98 1.10
N THR A 136 -6.21 -9.22 0.96
CA THR A 136 -6.97 -9.04 -0.27
C THR A 136 -6.67 -7.67 -0.87
N TYR A 137 -6.58 -7.58 -2.20
CA TYR A 137 -6.29 -6.34 -2.92
C TYR A 137 -7.52 -5.78 -3.60
N PHE A 138 -7.56 -4.45 -3.77
CA PHE A 138 -8.73 -3.75 -4.29
C PHE A 138 -8.39 -2.70 -5.35
N ASN A 139 -9.36 -2.40 -6.21
CA ASN A 139 -9.46 -1.18 -7.01
C ASN A 139 -10.47 -0.22 -6.36
N ASP A 140 -10.16 1.07 -6.33
CA ASP A 140 -11.12 2.10 -5.94
C ASP A 140 -11.73 2.81 -7.16
N MET A 141 -13.05 2.84 -7.21
CA MET A 141 -13.84 3.51 -8.25
C MET A 141 -14.62 4.68 -7.62
N PRO A 142 -14.23 5.93 -7.90
CA PRO A 142 -14.95 7.10 -7.39
C PRO A 142 -16.40 7.13 -7.88
N ILE A 143 -17.31 7.60 -7.01
CA ILE A 143 -18.72 7.82 -7.36
C ILE A 143 -18.95 9.33 -7.50
N PRO A 144 -19.03 9.90 -8.72
CA PRO A 144 -19.09 11.35 -8.91
C PRO A 144 -20.25 12.04 -8.18
N THR A 145 -21.37 11.33 -8.02
CA THR A 145 -22.59 11.83 -7.37
C THR A 145 -22.63 11.63 -5.86
N LEU A 146 -21.65 10.93 -5.27
CA LEU A 146 -21.63 10.63 -3.84
C LEU A 146 -20.23 10.89 -3.25
N PRO A 147 -19.87 12.16 -3.02
CA PRO A 147 -18.58 12.53 -2.44
C PRO A 147 -18.38 11.86 -1.07
N GLY A 148 -17.14 11.47 -0.78
CA GLY A 148 -16.79 10.77 0.46
C GLY A 148 -16.94 9.24 0.38
N TYR A 149 -17.44 8.70 -0.73
CA TYR A 149 -17.62 7.27 -0.92
C TYR A 149 -17.04 6.79 -2.24
N VAL A 150 -16.64 5.52 -2.27
CA VAL A 150 -16.14 4.82 -3.46
C VAL A 150 -16.75 3.43 -3.55
N ILE A 151 -16.74 2.84 -4.75
CA ILE A 151 -16.88 1.39 -4.88
C ILE A 151 -15.50 0.78 -4.80
N LEU A 152 -15.33 -0.21 -3.93
CA LEU A 152 -14.15 -1.06 -3.90
C LEU A 152 -14.49 -2.39 -4.56
N GLU A 153 -13.63 -2.83 -5.47
CA GLU A 153 -13.73 -4.12 -6.14
C GLU A 153 -12.45 -4.91 -5.90
N GLU A 154 -12.59 -6.14 -5.40
CA GLU A 154 -11.49 -7.06 -5.21
C GLU A 154 -10.80 -7.37 -6.54
N ARG A 155 -9.48 -7.48 -6.49
CA ARG A 155 -8.64 -7.78 -7.64
C ARG A 155 -7.51 -8.72 -7.25
N ASP A 156 -6.96 -9.36 -8.25
CA ASP A 156 -5.76 -10.18 -8.08
C ASP A 156 -4.55 -9.30 -7.69
N LEU A 157 -3.57 -9.94 -7.04
CA LEU A 157 -2.28 -9.32 -6.73
C LEU A 157 -1.71 -8.71 -8.02
N PRO A 158 -1.37 -7.41 -8.03
CA PRO A 158 -0.81 -6.79 -9.22
C PRO A 158 0.55 -7.41 -9.57
N ASP A 159 0.74 -7.79 -10.85
CA ASP A 159 1.96 -8.46 -11.35
C ASP A 159 3.24 -7.61 -11.20
N ASP A 160 3.09 -6.28 -11.12
CA ASP A 160 4.19 -5.32 -10.97
C ASP A 160 4.59 -5.07 -9.51
N LEU A 161 3.86 -5.63 -8.54
CA LEU A 161 4.23 -5.51 -7.13
C LEU A 161 5.37 -6.46 -6.76
N VAL A 162 6.55 -5.88 -6.56
CA VAL A 162 7.73 -6.60 -6.07
C VAL A 162 8.03 -6.18 -4.64
N VAL A 163 7.98 -7.14 -3.71
CA VAL A 163 8.36 -6.95 -2.30
C VAL A 163 9.61 -7.77 -1.98
N THR A 164 10.71 -7.09 -1.67
CA THR A 164 11.97 -7.75 -1.31
C THR A 164 12.18 -7.70 0.20
N ARG A 165 12.45 -8.86 0.81
CA ARG A 165 12.84 -8.94 2.22
C ARG A 165 14.33 -8.64 2.37
N ALA A 166 14.69 -7.88 3.40
CA ALA A 166 16.07 -7.58 3.77
C ALA A 166 16.29 -7.87 5.26
N PRO A 167 17.49 -8.30 5.68
CA PRO A 167 17.80 -8.48 7.09
C PRO A 167 17.80 -7.14 7.83
N TYR A 168 17.34 -7.15 9.07
CA TYR A 168 17.40 -5.99 9.94
C TYR A 168 18.84 -5.76 10.43
N LEU A 169 19.36 -4.55 10.20
CA LEU A 169 20.74 -4.15 10.55
C LEU A 169 20.81 -3.10 11.65
N GLY A 170 19.68 -2.79 12.29
CA GLY A 170 19.63 -1.84 13.41
C GLY A 170 20.01 -2.47 14.75
N PRO A 171 19.83 -1.73 15.86
CA PRO A 171 20.13 -2.22 17.21
C PRO A 171 19.37 -3.50 17.57
N SER A 172 20.02 -4.43 18.27
CA SER A 172 19.41 -5.70 18.68
C SER A 172 18.07 -5.50 19.39
N VAL A 173 17.05 -6.20 18.89
CA VAL A 173 15.74 -6.24 19.53
C VAL A 173 15.78 -7.34 20.59
N VAL A 174 15.84 -6.96 21.87
CA VAL A 174 15.74 -7.90 22.97
C VAL A 174 14.27 -8.27 23.14
N ALA A 175 13.92 -9.53 22.90
CA ALA A 175 12.59 -10.01 23.24
C ALA A 175 12.49 -10.13 24.76
N ALA A 176 11.45 -9.53 25.36
CA ALA A 176 11.20 -9.59 26.81
C ALA A 176 10.83 -11.01 27.33
N GLY A 177 11.10 -12.07 26.55
CA GLY A 177 10.79 -13.46 26.86
C GLY A 177 12.00 -14.32 27.27
N ASP A 178 13.23 -13.84 27.10
CA ASP A 178 14.43 -14.63 27.43
C ASP A 178 14.84 -14.56 28.91
N GLU A 179 14.14 -13.77 29.74
CA GLU A 179 14.39 -13.68 31.19
C GLU A 179 13.47 -14.57 32.05
N LEU A 180 12.52 -15.31 31.46
CA LEU A 180 11.55 -16.13 32.23
C LEU A 180 11.77 -17.65 32.13
N MET A 181 12.86 -18.13 31.52
CA MET A 181 13.18 -19.57 31.43
C MET A 181 14.42 -20.01 32.21
N THR A 182 14.92 -19.20 33.15
CA THR A 182 15.97 -19.58 34.10
C THR A 182 15.57 -19.30 35.55
N CYS A 183 14.41 -19.80 35.97
CA CYS A 183 14.10 -19.94 37.40
C CYS A 183 13.29 -21.22 37.65
N SER A 184 13.96 -22.18 38.32
CA SER A 184 13.51 -23.46 38.89
C SER A 184 13.62 -24.69 37.97
#